data_AF-A0AA39UIA6-F1
#
_entry.id   AF-A0AA39UIA6-F1
#
_cell.length_a   1.000
_cell.length_b   1.000
_cell.length_c   1.000
_cell.angle_alpha   90.00
_cell.angle_beta   90.00
_cell.angle_gamma   90.00
#
_symmetry.space_group_name_H-M   'P 1'
#
loop_
_entity.id
_entity.type
_entity.pdbx_description
1 polymer ?
#
loop_
_entity_poly.entity_id
_entity_poly.type
_entity_poly.pdbx_seq_one_letter_code
_entity_poly.pdbx_strand_id
1 'polypeptide(L)'
;MFAVFVRPLNVPSIEPSLIPLGKEANTAALELHALNTVFQLISGQPYFHSRPSEAHAAVFDVLDRFLADTSTSIPWKAGSSAFNPDVLFLSAMDVCMNWHALGPRSVEAVINVMFNHYYSANTFIVAYAGKTIGEALRQGSPTALSVFRTAQCLEYFGHHGYHPKLLDIIEGYLSIFDRNSNSGIEASVVQEHIKYLHTPDILFDVSSILAVGGYFLTDELRREVIKRNILSLVRIQRDAPVWDDCRYRLGQLLEEDGMDFFYRQTRIRGIKRVPLSAEQIAYQRKCIRFAIDTLDAFFSGTLDDGSENDPSDHLVAIPDNSPTQPRATWRGHLHRFLPWHGERDASDHGATEVV
;
A
#
# COMPACT_ATOMS: atom_id res chain seq x y z
N MET A 1 -24.72 24.36 -5.97
CA MET A 1 -24.60 22.96 -6.39
C MET A 1 -25.09 22.12 -5.20
N PHE A 2 -26.07 21.23 -5.40
CA PHE A 2 -26.66 20.45 -4.31
C PHE A 2 -26.05 19.04 -4.32
N ALA A 3 -25.45 18.61 -3.20
CA ALA A 3 -25.11 17.21 -3.00
C ALA A 3 -26.39 16.44 -2.67
N VAL A 4 -26.78 15.50 -3.53
CA VAL A 4 -27.88 14.57 -3.26
C VAL A 4 -27.30 13.41 -2.45
N PHE A 5 -27.60 13.36 -1.16
CA PHE A 5 -27.33 12.18 -0.35
C PHE A 5 -28.47 11.17 -0.54
N VAL A 6 -28.15 10.02 -1.15
CA VAL A 6 -29.07 8.89 -1.19
C VAL A 6 -29.17 8.30 0.22
N ARG A 7 -30.33 8.45 0.87
CA ARG A 7 -30.61 7.93 2.22
C ARG A 7 -30.96 6.44 2.18
N PRO A 8 -30.40 5.60 3.07
CA PRO A 8 -30.99 4.31 3.39
C PRO A 8 -32.32 4.51 4.15
N LEU A 9 -33.35 3.74 3.79
CA LEU A 9 -34.74 3.92 4.24
C LEU A 9 -35.01 3.75 5.75
N ASN A 10 -34.04 3.33 6.57
CA ASN A 10 -34.30 2.80 7.92
C ASN A 10 -33.59 3.54 9.08
N VAL A 11 -33.25 4.83 8.97
CA VAL A 11 -32.65 5.60 10.09
C VAL A 11 -33.55 6.78 10.50
N PRO A 12 -33.90 6.94 11.78
CA PRO A 12 -34.73 8.06 12.25
C PRO A 12 -34.01 9.41 12.09
N SER A 13 -34.81 10.44 11.82
CA SER A 13 -34.38 11.77 11.40
C SER A 13 -33.45 12.44 12.41
N ILE A 14 -32.17 12.59 12.05
CA ILE A 14 -31.29 13.58 12.66
C ILE A 14 -31.42 14.84 11.78
N GLU A 15 -32.01 15.90 12.32
CA GLU A 15 -32.02 17.20 11.65
C GLU A 15 -30.57 17.70 11.51
N PRO A 16 -30.06 17.92 10.28
CA PRO A 16 -28.75 18.52 10.12
C PRO A 16 -28.85 19.99 10.54
N SER A 17 -28.15 20.34 11.61
CA SER A 17 -27.96 21.73 12.01
C SER A 17 -27.10 22.43 10.95
N LEU A 18 -27.73 23.02 9.94
CA LEU A 18 -27.06 23.83 8.93
C LEU A 18 -26.64 25.16 9.56
N ILE A 19 -25.35 25.30 9.85
CA ILE A 19 -24.75 26.57 10.29
C ILE A 19 -24.66 27.49 9.06
N PRO A 20 -25.25 28.70 9.09
CA PRO A 20 -25.13 29.65 7.99
C PRO A 20 -23.70 30.22 7.98
N LEU A 21 -22.91 29.87 6.95
CA LEU A 21 -21.57 30.41 6.73
C LEU A 21 -21.61 31.50 5.65
N GLY A 22 -20.98 32.64 5.96
CA GLY A 22 -20.98 33.85 5.15
C GLY A 22 -20.43 33.67 3.73
N LYS A 23 -20.84 34.59 2.84
CA LYS A 23 -20.46 34.67 1.43
C LYS A 23 -18.96 34.97 1.26
N GLU A 24 -18.12 33.95 1.33
CA GLU A 24 -16.78 33.82 0.70
C GLU A 24 -16.04 32.54 1.19
N ALA A 25 -16.76 31.54 1.70
CA ALA A 25 -16.15 30.25 2.02
C ALA A 25 -15.75 29.54 0.71
N ASN A 26 -14.46 29.20 0.59
CA ASN A 26 -13.93 28.37 -0.49
C ASN A 26 -14.74 27.06 -0.55
N THR A 27 -15.60 26.92 -1.57
CA THR A 27 -16.55 25.82 -1.71
C THR A 27 -15.88 24.45 -1.67
N ALA A 28 -14.67 24.34 -2.22
CA ALA A 28 -13.87 23.11 -2.18
C ALA A 28 -13.44 22.73 -0.76
N ALA A 29 -13.09 23.70 0.09
CA ALA A 29 -12.72 23.42 1.49
C ALA A 29 -13.93 22.97 2.32
N LEU A 30 -15.12 23.49 2.01
CA LEU A 30 -16.36 23.09 2.67
C LEU A 30 -16.81 21.68 2.24
N GLU A 31 -16.71 21.37 0.95
CA GLU A 31 -16.97 20.03 0.41
C GLU A 31 -16.01 19.00 0.99
N LEU A 32 -14.71 19.32 1.05
CA LEU A 32 -13.70 18.49 1.70
C LEU A 32 -14.02 18.24 3.18
N HIS A 33 -14.42 19.28 3.91
CA HIS A 33 -14.81 19.15 5.31
C HIS A 33 -16.04 18.25 5.48
N ALA A 34 -17.08 18.44 4.67
CA ALA A 34 -18.28 17.62 4.71
C ALA A 34 -17.98 16.14 4.41
N LEU A 35 -17.16 15.88 3.38
CA LEU A 35 -16.72 14.51 3.05
C LEU A 35 -15.91 13.89 4.20
N ASN A 36 -14.97 14.64 4.78
CA ASN A 36 -14.22 14.18 5.95
C ASN A 36 -15.14 13.83 7.15
N THR A 37 -16.17 14.63 7.41
CA THR A 37 -17.17 14.33 8.45
C THR A 37 -17.94 13.05 8.13
N VAL A 38 -18.32 12.84 6.87
CA VAL A 38 -18.99 11.59 6.46
C VAL A 38 -18.07 10.39 6.67
N PHE A 39 -16.79 10.48 6.29
CA PHE A 39 -15.83 9.40 6.49
C PHE A 39 -15.60 9.10 7.98
N GLN A 40 -15.54 10.11 8.85
CA GLN A 40 -15.50 9.93 10.30
C GLN A 40 -16.72 9.19 10.84
N LEU A 41 -17.91 9.56 10.37
CA LEU A 41 -19.15 8.91 10.79
C LEU A 41 -19.19 7.45 10.35
N ILE A 42 -18.66 7.14 9.17
CA ILE A 42 -18.57 5.77 8.64
C ILE A 42 -17.52 4.96 9.41
N SER A 43 -16.32 5.50 9.64
CA SER A 43 -15.23 4.81 10.33
C SER A 43 -15.57 4.49 11.79
N GLY A 44 -16.40 5.33 12.43
CA GLY A 44 -16.89 5.11 13.79
C GLY A 44 -18.00 4.05 13.94
N GLN A 45 -18.54 3.48 12.86
CA GLN A 45 -19.61 2.48 12.96
C GLN A 45 -19.04 1.08 13.30
N PRO A 46 -19.50 0.43 14.40
CA PRO A 46 -19.00 -0.89 14.81
C PRO A 46 -19.36 -2.03 13.84
N TYR A 47 -20.22 -1.78 12.85
CA TYR A 47 -20.73 -2.77 11.89
C TYR A 47 -20.26 -2.54 10.45
N PHE A 48 -19.18 -1.78 10.25
CA PHE A 48 -18.68 -1.54 8.89
C PHE A 48 -18.36 -2.86 8.15
N HIS A 49 -17.95 -3.92 8.86
CA HIS A 49 -17.63 -5.22 8.26
C HIS A 49 -18.84 -6.06 7.82
N SER A 50 -20.08 -5.72 8.22
CA SER A 50 -21.28 -6.52 7.96
C SER A 50 -22.27 -5.86 7.00
N ARG A 51 -21.83 -4.86 6.22
CA ARG A 51 -22.69 -4.12 5.31
C ARG A 51 -22.90 -4.87 3.98
N PRO A 52 -24.03 -4.65 3.30
CA PRO A 52 -24.25 -5.19 1.95
C PRO A 52 -23.18 -4.71 0.96
N SER A 53 -22.78 -5.58 0.03
CA SER A 53 -21.72 -5.30 -0.97
C SER A 53 -21.95 -4.01 -1.77
N GLU A 54 -23.21 -3.67 -2.06
CA GLU A 54 -23.57 -2.45 -2.80
C GLU A 54 -23.23 -1.16 -2.03
N ALA A 55 -23.40 -1.15 -0.71
CA ALA A 55 -23.05 0.01 0.11
C ALA A 55 -21.53 0.21 0.19
N HIS A 56 -20.76 -0.89 0.20
CA HIS A 56 -19.30 -0.82 0.10
C HIS A 56 -18.85 -0.30 -1.26
N ALA A 57 -19.43 -0.80 -2.35
CA ALA A 57 -19.11 -0.33 -3.70
C ALA A 57 -19.37 1.19 -3.86
N ALA A 58 -20.50 1.70 -3.35
CA ALA A 58 -20.80 3.13 -3.42
C ALA A 58 -19.86 4.00 -2.57
N VAL A 59 -19.52 3.55 -1.36
CA VAL A 59 -18.52 4.23 -0.52
C VAL A 59 -17.15 4.20 -1.19
N PHE A 60 -16.81 3.08 -1.82
CA PHE A 60 -15.56 2.89 -2.55
C PHE A 60 -15.45 3.84 -3.74
N ASP A 61 -16.48 3.94 -4.59
CA ASP A 61 -16.48 4.85 -5.73
C ASP A 61 -16.26 6.31 -5.30
N VAL A 62 -16.82 6.69 -4.15
CA VAL A 62 -16.61 8.03 -3.56
C VAL A 62 -15.19 8.17 -3.04
N LEU A 63 -14.65 7.16 -2.34
CA LEU A 63 -13.28 7.16 -1.83
C LEU A 63 -12.24 7.19 -2.94
N ASP A 64 -12.41 6.38 -4.00
CA ASP A 64 -11.49 6.31 -5.13
C ASP A 64 -11.43 7.66 -5.86
N ARG A 65 -12.58 8.24 -6.19
CA ARG A 65 -12.64 9.60 -6.76
C ARG A 65 -12.05 10.63 -5.83
N PHE A 66 -12.35 10.55 -4.54
CA PHE A 66 -11.80 11.46 -3.56
C PHE A 66 -10.27 11.40 -3.54
N LEU A 67 -9.67 10.21 -3.47
CA LEU A 67 -8.21 10.04 -3.47
C LEU A 67 -7.59 10.53 -4.79
N ALA A 68 -8.20 10.20 -5.94
CA ALA A 68 -7.73 10.63 -7.25
C ALA A 68 -7.82 12.16 -7.45
N ASP A 69 -8.90 12.80 -6.99
CA ASP A 69 -9.15 14.22 -7.24
C ASP A 69 -8.49 15.14 -6.19
N THR A 70 -8.41 14.71 -4.92
CA THR A 70 -7.76 15.50 -3.87
C THR A 70 -6.23 15.45 -3.94
N SER A 71 -5.66 14.37 -4.49
CA SER A 71 -4.21 14.27 -4.71
C SER A 71 -3.68 15.30 -5.71
N THR A 72 -4.49 15.66 -6.71
CA THR A 72 -4.10 16.63 -7.75
C THR A 72 -4.36 18.08 -7.36
N SER A 73 -5.34 18.34 -6.49
CA SER A 73 -5.85 19.69 -6.22
C SER A 73 -5.30 20.36 -4.97
N ILE A 74 -4.85 19.60 -3.97
CA ILE A 74 -4.40 20.15 -2.69
C ILE A 74 -2.97 19.69 -2.45
N PRO A 75 -1.93 20.55 -2.45
CA PRO A 75 -0.59 20.11 -2.10
C PRO A 75 -0.54 19.64 -0.64
N TRP A 76 -0.25 18.35 -0.47
CA TRP A 76 -0.24 17.61 0.79
C TRP A 76 1.00 17.99 1.60
N LYS A 77 1.05 19.23 2.06
CA LYS A 77 2.17 19.71 2.86
C LYS A 77 2.12 19.10 4.25
N ALA A 78 3.25 18.55 4.70
CA ALA A 78 3.44 18.08 6.06
C ALA A 78 3.02 19.18 7.06
N GLY A 79 2.03 18.87 7.91
CA GLY A 79 1.45 19.81 8.88
C GLY A 79 0.11 20.42 8.50
N SER A 80 -0.39 20.19 7.28
CA SER A 80 -1.78 20.52 6.95
C SER A 80 -2.71 19.54 7.66
N SER A 81 -3.57 20.05 8.54
CA SER A 81 -4.64 19.28 9.20
C SER A 81 -5.76 18.85 8.23
N ALA A 82 -5.62 19.17 6.94
CA ALA A 82 -6.65 18.93 5.94
C ALA A 82 -6.81 17.45 5.59
N PHE A 83 -5.76 16.64 5.77
CA PHE A 83 -5.84 15.22 5.44
C PHE A 83 -6.28 14.38 6.63
N ASN A 84 -7.40 13.69 6.47
CA ASN A 84 -8.02 12.91 7.52
C ASN A 84 -7.51 11.45 7.49
N PRO A 85 -6.82 10.97 8.56
CA PRO A 85 -6.43 9.57 8.69
C PRO A 85 -7.58 8.58 8.51
N ASP A 86 -8.82 8.98 8.79
CA ASP A 86 -10.01 8.16 8.59
C ASP A 86 -10.21 7.76 7.12
N VAL A 87 -9.83 8.61 6.16
CA VAL A 87 -9.94 8.29 4.72
C VAL A 87 -9.00 7.15 4.35
N LEU A 88 -7.74 7.19 4.82
CA LEU A 88 -6.81 6.09 4.59
C LEU A 88 -7.19 4.86 5.38
N PHE A 89 -7.74 5.01 6.58
CA PHE A 89 -8.24 3.88 7.35
C PHE A 89 -9.37 3.16 6.60
N LEU A 90 -10.36 3.90 6.10
CA LEU A 90 -11.44 3.33 5.29
C LEU A 90 -10.91 2.72 4.00
N SER A 91 -9.99 3.39 3.31
CA SER A 91 -9.32 2.83 2.13
C SER A 91 -8.59 1.52 2.45
N ALA A 92 -7.83 1.47 3.54
CA ALA A 92 -7.11 0.26 3.96
C ALA A 92 -8.07 -0.89 4.31
N MET A 93 -9.24 -0.56 4.88
CA MET A 93 -10.27 -1.55 5.18
C MET A 93 -11.01 -2.03 3.94
N ASP A 94 -11.35 -1.12 3.03
CA ASP A 94 -12.10 -1.43 1.82
C ASP A 94 -11.24 -2.15 0.78
N VAL A 95 -9.92 -1.89 0.71
CA VAL A 95 -9.01 -2.63 -0.19
C VAL A 95 -9.00 -4.13 0.12
N CYS A 96 -9.10 -4.51 1.41
CA CYS A 96 -9.23 -5.93 1.76
C CYS A 96 -10.43 -6.59 1.07
N MET A 97 -11.49 -5.83 0.78
CA MET A 97 -12.74 -6.35 0.20
C MET A 97 -12.86 -6.08 -1.30
N ASN A 98 -12.24 -5.01 -1.82
CA ASN A 98 -12.46 -4.48 -3.17
C ASN A 98 -11.16 -4.00 -3.84
N TRP A 99 -10.04 -4.70 -3.66
CA TRP A 99 -8.74 -4.31 -4.22
C TRP A 99 -8.72 -4.04 -5.73
N HIS A 100 -9.57 -4.74 -6.50
CA HIS A 100 -9.69 -4.57 -7.95
C HIS A 100 -10.23 -3.20 -8.35
N ALA A 101 -10.93 -2.51 -7.45
CA ALA A 101 -11.62 -1.28 -7.77
C ALA A 101 -10.70 -0.05 -7.66
N LEU A 102 -9.52 -0.17 -7.03
CA LEU A 102 -8.58 0.95 -6.94
C LEU A 102 -8.03 1.30 -8.31
N GLY A 103 -8.32 2.52 -8.76
CA GLY A 103 -7.75 3.07 -9.97
C GLY A 103 -6.25 3.37 -9.81
N PRO A 104 -5.49 3.45 -10.92
CA PRO A 104 -4.06 3.77 -10.89
C PRO A 104 -3.77 5.11 -10.20
N ARG A 105 -4.61 6.13 -10.44
CA ARG A 105 -4.49 7.45 -9.81
C ARG A 105 -4.66 7.41 -8.29
N SER A 106 -5.54 6.54 -7.80
CA SER A 106 -5.78 6.38 -6.36
C SER A 106 -4.62 5.67 -5.68
N VAL A 107 -4.04 4.64 -6.32
CA VAL A 107 -2.82 4.00 -5.83
C VAL A 107 -1.67 5.01 -5.80
N GLU A 108 -1.49 5.77 -6.89
CA GLU A 108 -0.45 6.81 -6.99
C GLU A 108 -0.64 7.88 -5.91
N ALA A 109 -1.88 8.33 -5.68
CA ALA A 109 -2.23 9.22 -4.60
C ALA A 109 -1.78 8.65 -3.25
N VAL A 110 -2.17 7.42 -2.91
CA VAL A 110 -1.81 6.79 -1.62
C VAL A 110 -0.29 6.67 -1.45
N ILE A 111 0.45 6.33 -2.51
CA ILE A 111 1.92 6.30 -2.50
C ILE A 111 2.50 7.69 -2.25
N ASN A 112 2.03 8.71 -2.96
CA ASN A 112 2.49 10.09 -2.78
C ASN A 112 2.21 10.59 -1.36
N VAL A 113 1.07 10.22 -0.78
CA VAL A 113 0.74 10.51 0.62
C VAL A 113 1.73 9.86 1.57
N MET A 114 2.02 8.58 1.36
CA MET A 114 3.02 7.87 2.15
C MET A 114 4.40 8.54 2.05
N PHE A 115 4.85 8.90 0.85
CA PHE A 115 6.13 9.58 0.65
C PHE A 115 6.17 10.95 1.32
N ASN A 116 5.14 11.79 1.14
CA ASN A 116 5.05 13.12 1.74
C ASN A 116 5.01 13.09 3.28
N HIS A 117 4.50 12.00 3.86
CA HIS A 117 4.39 11.82 5.30
C HIS A 117 5.41 10.83 5.86
N TYR A 118 6.40 10.39 5.08
CA TYR A 118 7.32 9.30 5.44
C TYR A 118 8.01 9.51 6.79
N TYR A 119 8.47 10.74 7.04
CA TYR A 119 9.13 11.13 8.29
C TYR A 119 8.21 11.80 9.31
N SER A 120 6.91 11.86 9.02
CA SER A 120 5.91 12.54 9.86
C SER A 120 5.83 11.93 11.25
N ALA A 121 5.62 12.76 12.27
CA ALA A 121 5.26 12.30 13.61
C ALA A 121 3.90 11.59 13.63
N ASN A 122 3.02 11.86 12.66
CA ASN A 122 1.76 11.16 12.50
C ASN A 122 1.98 9.83 11.77
N THR A 123 2.37 8.80 12.52
CA THR A 123 2.66 7.47 11.99
C THR A 123 1.42 6.73 11.46
N PHE A 124 0.21 7.20 11.76
CA PHE A 124 -1.03 6.57 11.28
C PHE A 124 -1.22 6.72 9.78
N ILE A 125 -0.86 7.88 9.21
CA ILE A 125 -0.96 8.11 7.76
C ILE A 125 -0.09 7.11 7.00
N VAL A 126 1.18 7.00 7.38
CA VAL A 126 2.12 6.04 6.76
C VAL A 126 1.67 4.60 7.00
N ALA A 127 1.14 4.30 8.20
CA ALA A 127 0.64 2.97 8.51
C ALA A 127 -0.56 2.56 7.65
N TYR A 128 -1.56 3.43 7.51
CA TYR A 128 -2.75 3.11 6.72
C TYR A 128 -2.45 3.11 5.22
N ALA A 129 -1.69 4.09 4.72
CA ALA A 129 -1.26 4.08 3.32
C ALA A 129 -0.44 2.80 3.00
N GLY A 130 0.51 2.44 3.88
CA GLY A 130 1.28 1.21 3.73
C GLY A 130 0.42 -0.04 3.79
N LYS A 131 -0.59 -0.10 4.67
CA LYS A 131 -1.55 -1.20 4.72
C LYS A 131 -2.38 -1.29 3.43
N THR A 132 -2.89 -0.17 2.91
CA THR A 132 -3.62 -0.10 1.65
C THR A 132 -2.78 -0.64 0.49
N ILE A 133 -1.54 -0.17 0.35
CA ILE A 133 -0.63 -0.58 -0.73
C ILE A 133 -0.26 -2.06 -0.56
N GLY A 134 0.15 -2.47 0.64
CA GLY A 134 0.56 -3.84 0.94
C GLY A 134 -0.56 -4.85 0.69
N GLU A 135 -1.80 -4.52 1.08
CA GLU A 135 -2.95 -5.39 0.80
C GLU A 135 -3.26 -5.47 -0.69
N ALA A 136 -3.25 -4.34 -1.41
CA ALA A 136 -3.50 -4.35 -2.86
C ALA A 136 -2.46 -5.19 -3.61
N LEU A 137 -1.18 -5.12 -3.19
CA LEU A 137 -0.11 -5.98 -3.72
C LEU A 137 -0.33 -7.44 -3.34
N ARG A 138 -0.69 -7.71 -2.08
CA ARG A 138 -0.92 -9.06 -1.56
C ARG A 138 -2.00 -9.81 -2.33
N GLN A 139 -3.06 -9.10 -2.67
CA GLN A 139 -4.17 -9.62 -3.46
C GLN A 139 -3.84 -9.74 -4.96
N GLY A 140 -2.67 -9.30 -5.39
CA GLY A 140 -2.22 -9.44 -6.77
C GLY A 140 -2.73 -8.37 -7.72
N SER A 141 -3.03 -7.15 -7.23
CA SER A 141 -3.51 -6.06 -8.08
C SER A 141 -2.50 -5.66 -9.16
N PRO A 142 -2.81 -5.88 -10.47
CA PRO A 142 -1.90 -5.48 -11.54
C PRO A 142 -1.70 -3.96 -11.58
N THR A 143 -2.75 -3.21 -11.25
CA THR A 143 -2.71 -1.75 -11.11
C THR A 143 -1.74 -1.34 -10.01
N ALA A 144 -1.88 -1.93 -8.81
CA ALA A 144 -1.00 -1.59 -7.70
C ALA A 144 0.45 -1.94 -8.00
N LEU A 145 0.68 -3.11 -8.59
CA LEU A 145 2.02 -3.58 -8.96
C LEU A 145 2.69 -2.65 -9.98
N SER A 146 1.97 -2.24 -11.02
CA SER A 146 2.46 -1.33 -12.06
C SER A 146 2.82 0.05 -11.49
N VAL A 147 1.93 0.63 -10.68
CA VAL A 147 2.17 1.94 -10.05
C VAL A 147 3.31 1.85 -9.04
N PHE A 148 3.36 0.80 -8.23
CA PHE A 148 4.41 0.57 -7.23
C PHE A 148 5.81 0.58 -7.85
N ARG A 149 5.96 -0.08 -9.01
CA ARG A 149 7.22 -0.08 -9.75
C ARG A 149 7.51 1.22 -10.47
N THR A 150 6.50 1.81 -11.12
CA THR A 150 6.66 3.10 -11.82
C THR A 150 7.07 4.22 -10.85
N ALA A 151 6.55 4.18 -9.63
CA ALA A 151 6.91 5.11 -8.55
C ALA A 151 8.23 4.77 -7.84
N GLN A 152 8.95 3.72 -8.27
CA GLN A 152 10.24 3.31 -7.70
C GLN A 152 10.20 3.15 -6.18
N CYS A 153 9.13 2.52 -5.67
CA CYS A 153 8.90 2.44 -4.23
C CYS A 153 10.04 1.75 -3.47
N LEU A 154 10.63 0.69 -4.03
CA LEU A 154 11.72 -0.04 -3.35
C LEU A 154 12.98 0.83 -3.26
N GLU A 155 13.35 1.54 -4.33
CA GLU A 155 14.45 2.48 -4.30
C GLU A 155 14.15 3.61 -3.32
N TYR A 156 12.93 4.16 -3.32
CA TYR A 156 12.54 5.19 -2.37
C TYR A 156 12.76 4.72 -0.93
N PHE A 157 12.36 3.49 -0.59
CA PHE A 157 12.55 2.93 0.75
C PHE A 157 14.02 2.78 1.14
N GLY A 158 14.87 2.33 0.22
CA GLY A 158 16.32 2.26 0.44
C GLY A 158 16.96 3.62 0.70
N HIS A 159 16.59 4.63 -0.08
CA HIS A 159 17.12 5.99 0.06
C HIS A 159 16.66 6.69 1.34
N HIS A 160 15.45 6.41 1.81
CA HIS A 160 14.84 7.10 2.94
C HIS A 160 14.99 6.37 4.28
N GLY A 161 15.61 5.18 4.26
CA GLY A 161 15.86 4.36 5.44
C GLY A 161 14.62 3.60 5.91
N TYR A 162 14.81 2.54 6.68
CA TYR A 162 13.72 1.67 7.12
C TYR A 162 12.67 2.39 7.99
N HIS A 163 11.41 2.34 7.57
CA HIS A 163 10.27 2.61 8.44
C HIS A 163 9.49 1.31 8.67
N PRO A 164 9.11 0.96 9.91
CA PRO A 164 8.51 -0.35 10.20
C PRO A 164 7.17 -0.64 9.57
N LYS A 165 6.49 0.41 9.11
CA LYS A 165 5.26 0.26 8.34
C LYS A 165 5.50 -0.14 6.88
N LEU A 166 6.76 -0.17 6.43
CA LEU A 166 7.13 -0.74 5.14
C LEU A 166 7.06 -2.26 5.11
N LEU A 167 7.14 -2.91 6.27
CA LEU A 167 7.13 -4.36 6.34
C LEU A 167 5.87 -4.93 5.67
N ASP A 168 4.70 -4.36 5.95
CA ASP A 168 3.42 -4.78 5.37
C ASP A 168 3.42 -4.65 3.83
N ILE A 169 4.08 -3.61 3.30
CA ILE A 169 4.19 -3.36 1.86
C ILE A 169 5.11 -4.38 1.21
N ILE A 170 6.29 -4.61 1.79
CA ILE A 170 7.25 -5.58 1.24
C ILE A 170 6.67 -6.98 1.34
N GLU A 171 6.03 -7.37 2.44
CA GLU A 171 5.37 -8.66 2.56
C GLU A 171 4.27 -8.84 1.50
N GLY A 172 3.45 -7.82 1.26
CA GLY A 172 2.45 -7.85 0.18
C GLY A 172 3.07 -7.88 -1.21
N TYR A 173 4.20 -7.21 -1.42
CA TYR A 173 4.96 -7.28 -2.66
C TYR A 173 5.55 -8.68 -2.88
N LEU A 174 6.08 -9.32 -1.85
CA LEU A 174 6.70 -10.64 -1.98
C LEU A 174 5.68 -11.76 -2.22
N SER A 175 4.44 -11.63 -1.72
CA SER A 175 3.42 -12.66 -1.93
C SER A 175 2.99 -12.83 -3.39
N ILE A 176 3.31 -11.88 -4.28
CA ILE A 176 3.06 -12.06 -5.73
C ILE A 176 3.91 -13.17 -6.34
N PHE A 177 5.04 -13.50 -5.71
CA PHE A 177 5.96 -14.54 -6.18
C PHE A 177 5.62 -15.92 -5.62
N ASP A 178 4.68 -16.00 -4.68
CA ASP A 178 4.23 -17.28 -4.16
C ASP A 178 3.49 -18.04 -5.27
N ARG A 179 3.95 -19.27 -5.52
CA ARG A 179 3.41 -20.15 -6.59
C ARG A 179 1.94 -20.53 -6.37
N ASN A 180 1.47 -20.39 -5.14
CA ASN A 180 0.08 -20.65 -4.74
C ASN A 180 -0.78 -19.38 -4.76
N SER A 181 -0.21 -18.23 -5.14
CA SER A 181 -0.99 -16.99 -5.24
C SER A 181 -1.94 -17.07 -6.43
N ASN A 182 -3.24 -16.90 -6.17
CA ASN A 182 -4.28 -16.77 -7.21
C ASN A 182 -4.25 -15.37 -7.85
N SER A 183 -3.09 -14.72 -7.93
CA SER A 183 -2.93 -13.30 -8.24
C SER A 183 -3.41 -12.93 -9.65
N GLY A 184 -3.58 -13.91 -10.55
CA GLY A 184 -4.03 -13.66 -11.92
C GLY A 184 -3.06 -12.82 -12.74
N ILE A 185 -1.86 -12.54 -12.20
CA ILE A 185 -0.81 -11.77 -12.84
C ILE A 185 -0.12 -12.64 -13.90
N GLU A 186 0.16 -12.04 -15.06
CA GLU A 186 0.87 -12.74 -16.13
C GLU A 186 2.30 -13.12 -15.70
N ALA A 187 2.73 -14.33 -16.04
CA ALA A 187 4.05 -14.83 -15.68
C ALA A 187 5.21 -13.96 -16.20
N SER A 188 5.03 -13.28 -17.33
CA SER A 188 6.02 -12.35 -17.90
C SER A 188 6.24 -11.13 -16.97
N VAL A 189 5.16 -10.57 -16.42
CA VAL A 189 5.18 -9.48 -15.45
C VAL A 189 5.83 -9.93 -14.16
N VAL A 190 5.47 -11.12 -13.63
CA VAL A 190 6.12 -11.69 -12.44
C VAL A 190 7.63 -11.80 -12.65
N GLN A 191 8.06 -12.34 -13.80
CA GLN A 191 9.47 -12.51 -14.13
C GLN A 191 10.23 -11.18 -14.21
N GLU A 192 9.57 -10.12 -14.68
CA GLU A 192 10.13 -8.78 -14.73
C GLU A 192 10.36 -8.23 -13.31
N HIS A 193 9.40 -8.43 -12.41
CA HIS A 193 9.50 -8.04 -11.01
C HIS A 193 10.55 -8.86 -10.24
N ILE A 194 10.74 -10.14 -10.58
CA ILE A 194 11.85 -10.95 -10.05
C ILE A 194 13.19 -10.32 -10.43
N LYS A 195 13.39 -9.97 -11.71
CA LYS A 195 14.64 -9.35 -12.18
C LYS A 195 14.90 -8.01 -11.49
N TYR A 196 13.87 -7.20 -11.36
CA TYR A 196 13.94 -5.91 -10.67
C TYR A 196 14.33 -6.07 -9.20
N LEU A 197 13.67 -6.97 -8.46
CA LEU A 197 13.97 -7.28 -7.06
C LEU A 197 15.40 -7.78 -6.84
N HIS A 198 15.97 -8.52 -7.79
CA HIS A 198 17.33 -9.06 -7.74
C HIS A 198 18.39 -8.11 -8.31
N THR A 199 18.07 -6.82 -8.47
CA THR A 199 19.09 -5.79 -8.63
C THR A 199 19.87 -5.67 -7.31
N PRO A 200 21.22 -5.59 -7.29
CA PRO A 200 22.00 -5.63 -6.05
C PRO A 200 21.54 -4.65 -4.97
N ASP A 201 21.29 -3.39 -5.33
CA ASP A 201 20.86 -2.35 -4.38
C ASP A 201 19.46 -2.62 -3.82
N ILE A 202 18.51 -2.97 -4.69
CA ILE A 202 17.13 -3.27 -4.29
C ILE A 202 17.09 -4.50 -3.38
N LEU A 203 17.84 -5.55 -3.72
CA LEU A 203 17.89 -6.77 -2.91
C LEU A 203 18.44 -6.49 -1.51
N PHE A 204 19.52 -5.69 -1.44
CA PHE A 204 20.10 -5.25 -0.18
C PHE A 204 19.12 -4.41 0.63
N ASP A 205 18.47 -3.42 0.02
CA ASP A 205 17.53 -2.54 0.72
C ASP A 205 16.33 -3.32 1.28
N VAL A 206 15.73 -4.18 0.45
CA VAL A 206 14.61 -5.06 0.86
C VAL A 206 15.06 -6.00 1.97
N SER A 207 16.22 -6.66 1.81
CA SER A 207 16.74 -7.58 2.81
C SER A 207 17.04 -6.88 4.14
N SER A 208 17.61 -5.67 4.10
CA SER A 208 17.89 -4.85 5.28
C SER A 208 16.60 -4.46 6.02
N ILE A 209 15.55 -4.11 5.27
CA ILE A 209 14.23 -3.80 5.82
C ILE A 209 13.61 -5.04 6.51
N LEU A 210 13.61 -6.19 5.83
CA LEU A 210 13.08 -7.44 6.37
C LEU A 210 13.86 -7.92 7.60
N ALA A 211 15.18 -7.71 7.60
CA ALA A 211 16.09 -8.11 8.67
C ALA A 211 15.86 -7.34 9.97
N VAL A 212 15.36 -6.10 9.92
CA VAL A 212 15.02 -5.34 11.14
C VAL A 212 13.67 -5.78 11.73
N GLY A 213 12.69 -6.10 10.89
CA GLY A 213 11.36 -6.57 11.32
C GLY A 213 10.54 -5.52 12.11
N GLY A 214 9.33 -5.88 12.55
CA GLY A 214 8.39 -4.94 13.18
C GLY A 214 8.72 -4.54 14.64
N TYR A 215 8.35 -3.33 15.08
CA TYR A 215 8.65 -2.84 16.45
C TYR A 215 7.75 -3.42 17.54
N PHE A 216 6.55 -3.92 17.21
CA PHE A 216 5.53 -4.30 18.21
C PHE A 216 5.49 -5.80 18.54
N LEU A 217 6.55 -6.53 18.21
CA LEU A 217 6.63 -7.98 18.42
C LEU A 217 7.50 -8.32 19.63
N THR A 218 7.20 -9.44 20.27
CA THR A 218 8.14 -10.09 21.20
C THR A 218 9.40 -10.52 20.45
N ASP A 219 10.51 -10.74 21.15
CA ASP A 219 11.76 -11.19 20.53
C ASP A 219 11.59 -12.49 19.73
N GLU A 220 10.78 -13.42 20.23
CA GLU A 220 10.48 -14.70 19.56
C GLU A 220 9.64 -14.51 18.30
N LEU A 221 8.50 -13.83 18.39
CA LEU A 221 7.64 -13.55 17.23
C LEU A 221 8.39 -12.77 16.15
N ARG A 222 9.27 -11.84 16.56
CA ARG A 222 10.10 -11.08 15.62
C ARG A 222 11.07 -11.99 14.87
N ARG A 223 11.73 -12.93 15.55
CA ARG A 223 12.63 -13.90 14.88
C ARG A 223 11.87 -14.76 13.90
N GLU A 224 10.68 -15.25 14.24
CA GLU A 224 9.85 -16.02 13.31
C GLU A 224 9.47 -15.19 12.08
N VAL A 225 9.07 -13.93 12.26
CA VAL A 225 8.76 -13.02 11.15
C VAL A 225 9.97 -12.76 10.27
N ILE A 226 11.14 -12.46 10.86
CA ILE A 226 12.39 -12.24 10.10
C ILE A 226 12.73 -13.51 9.32
N LYS A 227 12.75 -14.68 9.97
CA LYS A 227 13.07 -15.96 9.36
C LYS A 227 12.13 -16.23 8.18
N ARG A 228 10.82 -16.14 8.39
CA ARG A 228 9.81 -16.33 7.35
C ARG A 228 10.06 -15.40 6.17
N ASN A 229 10.23 -14.10 6.41
CA ASN A 229 10.36 -13.11 5.35
C ASN A 229 11.66 -13.27 4.55
N ILE A 230 12.78 -13.52 5.23
CA ILE A 230 14.07 -13.78 4.58
C ILE A 230 14.00 -15.06 3.74
N LEU A 231 13.37 -16.12 4.26
CA LEU A 231 13.18 -17.36 3.52
C LEU A 231 12.23 -17.18 2.32
N SER A 232 11.15 -16.40 2.46
CA SER A 232 10.28 -16.04 1.34
C SER A 232 11.06 -15.30 0.25
N LEU A 233 11.92 -14.34 0.62
CA LEU A 233 12.73 -13.59 -0.34
C LEU A 233 13.74 -14.48 -1.08
N VAL A 234 14.53 -15.29 -0.35
CA VAL A 234 15.58 -16.14 -0.95
C VAL A 234 15.01 -17.24 -1.84
N ARG A 235 13.81 -17.75 -1.53
CA ARG A 235 13.14 -18.78 -2.33
C ARG A 235 12.64 -18.28 -3.69
N ILE A 236 12.50 -16.97 -3.91
CA ILE A 236 12.11 -16.40 -5.20
C ILE A 236 13.16 -16.71 -6.27
N GLN A 237 14.44 -16.51 -5.95
CA GLN A 237 15.55 -16.83 -6.84
C GLN A 237 16.79 -17.24 -6.03
N ARG A 238 16.81 -18.50 -5.60
CA ARG A 238 17.87 -19.09 -4.77
C ARG A 238 19.26 -18.93 -5.37
N ASP A 239 19.40 -19.19 -6.66
CA ASP A 239 20.71 -19.29 -7.33
C ASP A 239 21.21 -17.93 -7.88
N ALA A 240 20.63 -16.82 -7.41
CA ALA A 240 21.03 -15.49 -7.86
C ALA A 240 22.42 -15.12 -7.29
N PRO A 241 23.41 -14.75 -8.11
CA PRO A 241 24.77 -14.43 -7.62
C PRO A 241 24.82 -13.18 -6.73
N VAL A 242 23.79 -12.33 -6.79
CA VAL A 242 23.66 -11.12 -5.97
C VAL A 242 23.47 -11.40 -4.48
N TRP A 243 23.19 -12.65 -4.09
CA TRP A 243 23.06 -13.03 -2.68
C TRP A 243 24.38 -12.92 -1.90
N ASP A 244 25.53 -13.16 -2.54
CA ASP A 244 26.83 -13.00 -1.89
C ASP A 244 27.12 -11.54 -1.55
N ASP A 245 26.85 -10.63 -2.50
CA ASP A 245 26.97 -9.18 -2.28
C ASP A 245 25.98 -8.69 -1.21
N CYS A 246 24.71 -9.13 -1.28
CA CYS A 246 23.70 -8.76 -0.29
C CYS A 246 24.11 -9.20 1.13
N ARG A 247 24.56 -10.45 1.31
CA ARG A 247 25.03 -10.95 2.61
C ARG A 247 26.24 -10.19 3.11
N TYR A 248 27.20 -9.88 2.23
CA TYR A 248 28.37 -9.06 2.58
C TYR A 248 27.95 -7.68 3.09
N ARG A 249 27.08 -6.97 2.36
CA ARG A 249 26.59 -5.64 2.73
C ARG A 249 25.77 -5.65 4.03
N LEU A 250 24.95 -6.68 4.26
CA LEU A 250 24.27 -6.88 5.54
C LEU A 250 25.26 -7.04 6.69
N GLY A 251 26.36 -7.77 6.45
CA GLY A 251 27.46 -7.92 7.41
C GLY A 251 28.12 -6.59 7.77
N GLN A 252 28.30 -5.69 6.80
CA GLN A 252 28.86 -4.35 7.04
C GLN A 252 28.02 -3.52 8.03
N LEU A 253 26.68 -3.67 8.02
CA LEU A 253 25.79 -2.98 8.98
C LEU A 253 26.01 -3.38 10.44
N LEU A 254 26.66 -4.53 10.70
CA LEU A 254 26.99 -4.97 12.07
C LEU A 254 28.15 -4.19 12.68
N GLU A 255 29.12 -3.80 11.85
CA GLU A 255 30.35 -3.13 12.29
C GLU A 255 30.17 -1.61 12.26
N GLU A 256 29.70 -1.08 11.13
CA GLU A 256 29.57 0.34 10.87
C GLU A 256 28.15 0.73 10.44
N ASP A 257 27.84 2.03 10.42
CA ASP A 257 26.64 2.53 9.73
C ASP A 257 26.98 2.78 8.25
N GLY A 258 27.63 1.80 7.62
CA GLY A 258 28.42 1.91 6.38
C GLY A 258 27.66 2.35 5.13
N MET A 259 26.37 2.69 5.24
CA MET A 259 25.51 3.23 4.18
C MET A 259 24.50 4.27 4.71
N ASP A 260 24.76 4.87 5.88
CA ASP A 260 23.84 5.75 6.61
C ASP A 260 22.48 5.07 6.92
N PHE A 261 22.44 3.74 7.00
CA PHE A 261 21.20 2.98 7.16
C PHE A 261 20.49 3.35 8.46
N PHE A 262 21.20 3.38 9.59
CA PHE A 262 20.64 3.76 10.89
C PHE A 262 20.40 5.26 10.96
N TYR A 263 21.28 6.07 10.38
CA TYR A 263 21.13 7.52 10.29
C TYR A 263 19.85 7.92 9.52
N ARG A 264 19.53 7.25 8.41
CA ARG A 264 18.35 7.56 7.59
C ARG A 264 17.03 7.24 8.29
N GLN A 265 17.03 6.38 9.29
CA GLN A 265 15.84 6.02 10.09
C GLN A 265 15.42 7.09 11.12
N THR A 266 15.96 8.32 11.02
CA THR A 266 15.57 9.42 11.92
C THR A 266 14.08 9.76 11.83
N ARG A 267 13.44 10.01 12.98
CA ARG A 267 12.07 10.54 13.03
C ARG A 267 12.10 12.06 13.03
N ILE A 268 11.15 12.72 12.37
CA ILE A 268 11.01 14.18 12.47
C ILE A 268 9.99 14.53 13.56
N ARG A 269 10.45 15.26 14.58
CA ARG A 269 9.60 15.84 15.64
C ARG A 269 9.67 17.36 15.56
N GLY A 270 8.68 17.96 14.88
CA GLY A 270 8.70 19.38 14.53
C GLY A 270 9.81 19.66 13.53
N ILE A 271 10.78 20.49 13.89
CA ILE A 271 11.97 20.78 13.07
C ILE A 271 13.17 19.88 13.38
N LYS A 272 13.08 19.02 14.41
CA LYS A 272 14.20 18.19 14.88
C LYS A 272 14.17 16.80 14.25
N ARG A 273 15.28 16.36 13.68
CA ARG A 273 15.55 14.95 13.40
C ARG A 273 16.00 14.27 14.69
N VAL A 274 15.28 13.21 15.07
CA VAL A 274 15.57 12.39 16.24
C VAL A 274 16.21 11.10 15.72
N PRO A 275 17.53 10.90 15.89
CA PRO A 275 18.19 9.68 15.49
C PRO A 275 17.77 8.51 16.36
N LEU A 276 18.04 7.29 15.88
CA LEU A 276 17.91 6.09 16.70
C LEU A 276 18.84 6.17 17.91
N SER A 277 18.37 5.67 19.06
CA SER A 277 19.22 5.51 20.23
C SER A 277 20.25 4.39 20.00
N ALA A 278 21.36 4.41 20.74
CA ALA A 278 22.35 3.33 20.69
C ALA A 278 21.73 1.95 21.01
N GLU A 279 20.75 1.91 21.91
CA GLU A 279 19.99 0.70 22.23
C GLU A 279 19.16 0.21 21.04
N GLN A 280 18.48 1.12 20.33
CA GLN A 280 17.74 0.78 19.12
C GLN A 280 18.67 0.25 18.02
N ILE A 281 19.83 0.87 17.81
CA ILE A 281 20.82 0.42 16.83
C ILE A 281 21.36 -0.96 17.20
N ALA A 282 21.77 -1.16 18.46
CA ALA A 282 22.25 -2.45 18.94
C ALA A 282 21.18 -3.55 18.77
N TYR A 283 19.92 -3.21 19.03
CA TYR A 283 18.80 -4.11 18.81
C TYR A 283 18.59 -4.47 17.33
N GLN A 284 18.63 -3.50 16.43
CA GLN A 284 18.51 -3.76 15.00
C GLN A 284 19.69 -4.61 14.49
N ARG A 285 20.92 -4.37 14.96
CA ARG A 285 22.08 -5.21 14.66
C ARG A 285 21.90 -6.66 15.12
N LYS A 286 21.27 -6.89 16.28
CA LYS A 286 20.89 -8.25 16.73
C LYS A 286 19.93 -8.92 15.74
N CYS A 287 18.96 -8.18 15.20
CA CYS A 287 18.01 -8.69 14.22
C CYS A 287 18.68 -8.96 12.86
N ILE A 288 19.53 -8.05 12.39
CA ILE A 288 20.32 -8.21 11.16
C ILE A 288 21.23 -9.44 11.23
N ARG A 289 21.93 -9.63 12.36
CA ARG A 289 22.75 -10.83 12.58
C ARG A 289 21.90 -12.10 12.46
N PHE A 290 20.72 -12.14 13.08
CA PHE A 290 19.83 -13.29 12.96
C PHE A 290 19.37 -13.54 11.52
N ALA A 291 19.13 -12.50 10.73
CA ALA A 291 18.81 -12.63 9.31
C ALA A 291 19.98 -13.22 8.50
N ILE A 292 21.21 -12.78 8.76
CA ILE A 292 22.43 -13.34 8.15
C ILE A 292 22.59 -14.80 8.54
N ASP A 293 22.47 -15.14 9.82
CA ASP A 293 22.55 -16.52 10.32
C ASP A 293 21.51 -17.42 9.62
N THR A 294 20.31 -16.88 9.37
CA THR A 294 19.24 -17.57 8.62
C THR A 294 19.64 -17.78 7.15
N LEU A 295 20.18 -16.78 6.47
CA LEU A 295 20.65 -16.93 5.08
C LEU A 295 21.79 -17.94 4.99
N ASP A 296 22.77 -17.87 5.90
CA ASP A 296 23.92 -18.77 5.90
C ASP A 296 23.53 -20.22 6.15
N ALA A 297 22.59 -20.46 7.08
CA ALA A 297 22.05 -21.79 7.30
C ALA A 297 21.28 -22.31 6.06
N PHE A 298 20.59 -21.42 5.33
CA PHE A 298 19.84 -21.78 4.12
C PHE A 298 20.79 -22.20 2.99
N PHE A 299 21.83 -21.39 2.74
CA PHE A 299 22.82 -21.69 1.70
C PHE A 299 23.73 -22.87 2.05
N SER A 300 23.98 -23.11 3.34
CA SER A 300 24.76 -24.26 3.81
C SER A 300 23.95 -25.57 3.85
N GLY A 301 22.63 -25.51 3.63
CA GLY A 301 21.74 -26.67 3.73
C GLY A 301 21.55 -27.20 5.16
N THR A 302 21.85 -26.40 6.18
CA THR A 302 21.71 -26.76 7.60
C THR A 302 20.40 -26.29 8.21
N LEU A 303 19.65 -25.45 7.49
CA LEU A 303 18.26 -25.14 7.80
C LEU A 303 17.43 -26.37 7.46
N ASP A 304 16.86 -27.00 8.49
CA ASP A 304 15.78 -27.98 8.30
C ASP A 304 14.67 -27.24 7.56
N ASP A 305 14.53 -27.55 6.27
CA ASP A 305 13.49 -27.02 5.42
C ASP A 305 12.22 -27.68 5.93
N GLY A 306 11.59 -27.03 6.91
CA GLY A 306 10.33 -27.46 7.48
C GLY A 306 9.41 -27.77 6.32
N SER A 307 9.19 -29.08 6.12
CA SER A 307 8.10 -29.68 5.35
C SER A 307 6.91 -28.73 5.30
N GLU A 308 6.35 -28.56 4.11
CA GLU A 308 5.08 -27.92 3.72
C GLU A 308 3.90 -28.13 4.71
N ASN A 309 4.05 -27.70 5.95
CA ASN A 309 3.00 -27.64 6.96
C ASN A 309 2.80 -26.16 7.24
N ASP A 310 1.91 -25.64 6.41
CA ASP A 310 1.22 -24.37 6.50
C ASP A 310 0.96 -23.93 7.96
N PRO A 311 1.52 -22.80 8.43
CA PRO A 311 1.19 -22.24 9.74
C PRO A 311 -0.08 -21.39 9.72
N SER A 312 -0.93 -21.50 8.68
CA SER A 312 -2.23 -20.80 8.63
C SER A 312 -3.27 -21.33 9.64
N ASP A 313 -2.99 -22.40 10.38
CA ASP A 313 -3.99 -23.10 11.21
C ASP A 313 -4.21 -22.52 12.63
N HIS A 314 -3.69 -21.32 12.94
CA HIS A 314 -3.86 -20.69 14.25
C HIS A 314 -4.46 -19.27 14.25
N LEU A 315 -5.04 -18.83 13.13
CA LEU A 315 -6.02 -17.74 13.19
C LEU A 315 -7.42 -18.33 13.38
N VAL A 316 -7.98 -18.06 14.56
CA VAL A 316 -9.35 -18.35 15.01
C VAL A 316 -10.33 -18.43 13.83
N ALA A 317 -10.83 -19.63 13.56
CA ALA A 317 -11.89 -19.88 12.61
C ALA A 317 -13.12 -19.03 12.95
N ILE A 318 -13.45 -18.09 12.07
CA ILE A 318 -14.79 -17.50 11.99
C ILE A 318 -15.66 -18.55 11.27
N PRO A 319 -16.85 -18.93 11.78
CA PRO A 319 -17.65 -19.96 11.14
C PRO A 319 -18.09 -19.51 9.75
N ASP A 320 -17.73 -20.29 8.74
CA ASP A 320 -18.14 -20.11 7.36
C ASP A 320 -19.63 -20.43 7.23
N ASN A 321 -20.45 -19.38 7.15
CA ASN A 321 -21.87 -19.44 6.83
C ASN A 321 -22.13 -18.55 5.63
N SER A 322 -21.60 -18.92 4.46
CA SER A 322 -21.99 -18.32 3.19
C SER A 322 -22.69 -19.34 2.29
N PRO A 323 -23.93 -19.07 1.83
CA PRO A 323 -24.66 -19.97 0.96
C PRO A 323 -24.12 -19.92 -0.47
N THR A 324 -23.99 -21.09 -1.08
CA THR A 324 -23.68 -21.30 -2.49
C THR A 324 -24.71 -20.59 -3.38
N GLN A 325 -24.28 -19.60 -4.17
CA GLN A 325 -25.11 -19.01 -5.23
C GLN A 325 -24.42 -18.99 -6.59
N PRO A 326 -25.19 -19.00 -7.70
CA PRO A 326 -24.74 -19.43 -9.01
C PRO A 326 -24.08 -18.29 -9.80
N ARG A 327 -23.07 -18.66 -10.60
CA ARG A 327 -22.45 -17.81 -11.64
C ARG A 327 -23.51 -17.25 -12.60
N ALA A 328 -23.73 -15.94 -12.57
CA ALA A 328 -24.39 -15.20 -13.64
C ALA A 328 -23.35 -14.47 -14.50
N THR A 329 -23.44 -14.65 -15.82
CA THR A 329 -22.52 -14.18 -16.85
C THR A 329 -22.82 -12.72 -17.25
N TRP A 330 -21.96 -11.80 -16.80
CA TRP A 330 -22.05 -10.35 -17.05
C TRP A 330 -21.52 -9.89 -18.42
N ARG A 331 -21.96 -10.49 -19.54
CA ARG A 331 -21.55 -10.05 -20.90
C ARG A 331 -22.58 -9.16 -21.64
N GLY A 332 -23.65 -8.71 -20.98
CA GLY A 332 -24.79 -8.12 -21.69
C GLY A 332 -24.90 -6.60 -21.77
N HIS A 333 -24.25 -5.80 -20.92
CA HIS A 333 -24.69 -4.40 -20.68
C HIS A 333 -23.57 -3.35 -20.75
N LEU A 334 -22.69 -3.44 -21.75
CA LEU A 334 -21.64 -2.44 -22.02
C LEU A 334 -21.73 -1.84 -23.44
N HIS A 335 -22.95 -1.65 -23.95
CA HIS A 335 -23.19 -0.87 -25.17
C HIS A 335 -24.27 0.18 -24.95
N ARG A 336 -23.92 1.22 -24.17
CA ARG A 336 -24.47 2.57 -24.29
C ARG A 336 -23.69 3.47 -23.35
N PHE A 337 -23.42 4.69 -23.81
CA PHE A 337 -22.59 5.74 -23.19
C PHE A 337 -21.10 5.65 -23.52
N LEU A 338 -20.75 6.15 -24.72
CA LEU A 338 -19.97 7.40 -24.92
C LEU A 338 -19.61 7.54 -26.42
N PRO A 339 -19.86 8.70 -27.08
CA PRO A 339 -19.16 9.10 -28.28
C PRO A 339 -18.28 10.33 -27.98
N TRP A 340 -16.97 10.15 -27.90
CA TRP A 340 -15.99 11.24 -28.04
C TRP A 340 -14.73 10.68 -28.72
N HIS A 341 -14.66 10.85 -30.04
CA HIS A 341 -13.39 10.92 -30.76
C HIS A 341 -13.16 12.38 -31.13
N GLY A 342 -12.08 12.95 -30.62
CA GLY A 342 -11.43 14.08 -31.25
C GLY A 342 -10.27 13.52 -32.06
N GLU A 343 -10.31 13.67 -33.38
CA GLU A 343 -9.14 13.58 -34.24
C GLU A 343 -9.15 14.74 -35.23
N ARG A 344 -7.97 15.34 -35.38
CA ARG A 344 -7.64 16.40 -36.31
C ARG A 344 -7.35 15.84 -37.70
N ASP A 345 -7.71 16.67 -38.68
CA ASP A 345 -7.06 16.94 -39.95
C ASP A 345 -6.86 15.81 -40.98
N ALA A 346 -7.59 15.94 -42.09
CA ALA A 346 -7.08 15.67 -43.42
C ALA A 346 -7.61 16.74 -44.39
N SER A 347 -6.69 17.55 -44.89
CA SER A 347 -6.81 18.37 -46.10
C SER A 347 -7.12 17.51 -47.31
N ASP A 348 -8.10 17.85 -48.15
CA ASP A 348 -7.81 18.25 -49.54
C ASP A 348 -9.03 18.79 -50.33
N HIS A 349 -8.72 19.72 -51.23
CA HIS A 349 -9.38 20.11 -52.48
C HIS A 349 -10.72 20.87 -52.48
N GLY A 350 -10.71 22.03 -53.17
CA GLY A 350 -11.92 22.69 -53.65
C GLY A 350 -11.70 24.12 -54.17
N ALA A 351 -11.07 24.27 -55.34
CA ALA A 351 -11.12 25.50 -56.11
C ALA A 351 -12.53 25.72 -56.68
N THR A 352 -13.08 26.94 -56.63
CA THR A 352 -13.84 27.54 -57.74
C THR A 352 -14.03 29.06 -57.57
N GLU A 353 -13.91 29.75 -58.70
CA GLU A 353 -14.10 31.19 -58.95
C GLU A 353 -15.48 31.72 -58.53
N VAL A 354 -15.55 33.02 -58.21
CA VAL A 354 -16.58 33.91 -58.78
C VAL A 354 -15.98 35.31 -59.02
N VAL A 355 -16.09 35.71 -60.29
CA VAL A 355 -16.06 37.04 -60.96
C VAL A 355 -15.95 38.29 -60.09
#